data_AF-A0A9E2CFE8-F1
#
_entry.id   AF-A0A9E2CFE8-F1
#
_cell.length_a   1.000
_cell.length_b   1.000
_cell.length_c   1.000
_cell.angle_alpha   90.00
_cell.angle_beta   90.00
_cell.angle_gamma   90.00
#
_symmetry.space_group_name_H-M   'P 1'
#
loop_
_entity.id
_entity.type
_entity.pdbx_description
1 polymer ?
#
loop_
_entity_poly.entity_id
_entity_poly.type
_entity_poly.pdbx_seq_one_letter_code
_entity_poly.pdbx_strand_id
1 'polypeptide(L)'
;MSVQAYLGLSVAVTIAVAGAAVAGRRGQSLSEAVPYIGFACALLSLGCSGWTAWVARGVAAESGTRSTHTRGQQFGYVLAVVAGTAVLVVSAAVLSIRVAHVALELAYISPASSVSGFGYGPHGLLSLVVTLASGAVLVSTRDSRLAAGVYAAAVLLAAWACLLFPMFRVLTTGGVSQTGALLAMLVCLATILAAAATISRVVDRRRGMTLANLNTRSDSVPSRIALRVCGGVTAVAVILLVGYQLAVPMALARGGFRVAALGVAGSSAVAALGCFLFTAQFWSARFTDAGMALSSLALCAGSLSLLPGRPEALTERYPIIFNTMMVALALAVAAWTWLAISWGQQLPEGSLSTTAERMIPHAKRFAFVNAVLALTLGGLMALWPRMRSVAITDDSIGRVAAGFGANLFLLLVMLWCARRLKRLTYHILAMFVLVSTVGFMIMRIHPFTLRFG
;
A
#
# COMPACT_ATOMS: atom_id res chain seq x y z
N MET A 1 -9.04 27.65 -18.18
CA MET A 1 -8.85 26.47 -19.05
C MET A 1 -9.03 26.92 -20.50
N SER A 2 -8.16 26.52 -21.43
CA SER A 2 -8.22 26.97 -22.83
C SER A 2 -9.37 26.29 -23.59
N VAL A 3 -9.91 26.95 -24.62
CA VAL A 3 -10.95 26.42 -25.53
C VAL A 3 -10.60 25.03 -26.08
N GLN A 4 -9.31 24.73 -26.25
CA GLN A 4 -8.81 23.42 -26.69
C GLN A 4 -9.06 22.29 -25.68
N ALA A 5 -9.03 22.59 -24.37
CA ALA A 5 -9.35 21.61 -23.33
C ALA A 5 -10.84 21.24 -23.35
N TYR A 6 -11.72 22.21 -23.63
CA TYR A 6 -13.16 21.97 -23.80
C TYR A 6 -13.46 21.12 -25.04
N LEU A 7 -12.76 21.38 -26.16
CA LEU A 7 -12.92 20.58 -27.37
C LEU A 7 -12.47 19.13 -27.16
N GLY A 8 -11.30 18.91 -26.55
CA GLY A 8 -10.80 17.56 -26.23
C GLY A 8 -11.74 16.80 -25.28
N LEU A 9 -12.26 17.48 -24.25
CA LEU A 9 -13.24 16.91 -23.33
C LEU A 9 -14.55 16.57 -24.05
N SER A 10 -15.04 17.46 -24.93
CA SER A 10 -16.27 17.22 -25.69
C SER A 10 -16.14 16.01 -26.61
N VAL A 11 -14.99 15.82 -27.27
CA VAL A 11 -14.74 14.67 -28.16
C VAL A 11 -14.69 13.37 -27.35
N ALA A 12 -13.98 13.35 -26.22
CA ALA A 12 -13.91 12.17 -25.36
C ALA A 12 -15.28 11.81 -24.76
N VAL A 13 -16.05 12.80 -24.33
CA VAL A 13 -17.44 12.61 -23.84
C VAL A 13 -18.34 12.13 -24.97
N THR A 14 -18.22 12.67 -26.18
CA THR A 14 -19.03 12.25 -27.32
C THR A 14 -18.72 10.81 -27.72
N ILE A 15 -17.45 10.39 -27.68
CA ILE A 15 -17.04 8.99 -27.94
C ILE A 15 -17.56 8.06 -26.84
N ALA A 16 -17.48 8.47 -25.58
CA ALA A 16 -18.01 7.68 -24.46
C ALA A 16 -19.54 7.55 -24.53
N VAL A 17 -20.25 8.62 -24.85
CA VAL A 17 -21.72 8.65 -25.00
C VAL A 17 -22.15 7.86 -26.24
N ALA A 18 -21.45 7.98 -27.36
CA ALA A 18 -21.72 7.19 -28.56
C ALA A 18 -21.50 5.69 -28.30
N GLY A 19 -20.43 5.33 -27.59
CA GLY A 19 -20.17 3.95 -27.17
C GLY A 19 -21.26 3.39 -26.26
N ALA A 20 -21.71 4.19 -25.28
CA ALA A 20 -22.81 3.83 -24.40
C ALA A 20 -24.15 3.68 -25.15
N ALA A 21 -24.43 4.56 -26.12
CA ALA A 21 -25.63 4.51 -26.93
C ALA A 21 -25.66 3.30 -27.88
N VAL A 22 -24.52 2.94 -28.49
CA VAL A 22 -24.39 1.76 -29.35
C VAL A 22 -24.56 0.47 -28.55
N ALA A 23 -24.01 0.42 -27.33
CA ALA A 23 -24.21 -0.71 -26.43
C ALA A 23 -25.67 -0.86 -25.98
N GLY A 24 -26.32 0.25 -25.61
CA GLY A 24 -27.74 0.25 -25.24
C GLY A 24 -28.64 -0.23 -26.38
N ARG A 25 -28.33 0.11 -27.64
CA ARG A 25 -29.08 -0.39 -28.81
C ARG A 25 -28.92 -1.88 -29.08
N ARG A 26 -27.83 -2.52 -28.61
CA ARG A 26 -27.60 -3.96 -28.78
C ARG A 26 -28.18 -4.81 -27.65
N GLY A 27 -28.87 -4.21 -26.68
CA GLY A 27 -29.36 -4.93 -25.51
C GLY A 27 -28.25 -5.52 -24.63
N GLN A 28 -27.01 -5.08 -24.82
CA GLN A 28 -25.88 -5.53 -24.00
C GLN A 28 -25.96 -4.87 -22.64
N SER A 29 -25.70 -5.66 -21.60
CA SER A 29 -25.58 -5.13 -20.25
C SER A 29 -24.49 -4.05 -20.20
N LEU A 30 -24.69 -2.98 -19.43
CA LEU A 30 -23.71 -1.89 -19.28
C LEU A 30 -22.31 -2.42 -18.89
N SER A 31 -22.25 -3.56 -18.19
CA SER A 31 -21.04 -4.30 -17.86
C SER A 31 -20.26 -4.81 -19.07
N GLU A 32 -20.93 -5.21 -20.16
CA GLU A 32 -20.26 -5.68 -21.39
C GLU A 32 -19.73 -4.52 -22.22
N ALA A 33 -20.39 -3.36 -22.18
CA ALA A 33 -20.07 -2.20 -23.02
C ALA A 33 -18.83 -1.42 -22.56
N VAL A 34 -18.73 -1.20 -21.24
CA VAL A 34 -17.67 -0.41 -20.60
C VAL A 34 -16.25 -0.84 -20.98
N PRO A 35 -15.89 -2.13 -21.04
CA PRO A 35 -14.53 -2.52 -21.46
C PRO A 35 -14.21 -2.14 -22.91
N TYR A 36 -15.16 -2.22 -23.84
CA TYR A 36 -14.92 -1.82 -25.23
C TYR A 36 -14.72 -0.32 -25.37
N ILE A 37 -15.48 0.48 -24.61
CA ILE A 37 -15.32 1.94 -24.56
C ILE A 37 -13.94 2.29 -23.98
N GLY A 38 -13.54 1.65 -22.87
CA GLY A 38 -12.22 1.83 -22.28
C GLY A 38 -11.08 1.47 -23.23
N PHE A 39 -11.23 0.37 -23.98
CA PHE A 39 -10.25 -0.06 -24.98
C PHE A 39 -10.14 0.90 -26.16
N ALA A 40 -11.27 1.38 -26.69
CA ALA A 40 -11.29 2.37 -27.77
C ALA A 40 -10.63 3.69 -27.33
N CYS A 41 -10.94 4.18 -26.14
CA CYS A 41 -10.29 5.38 -25.57
C CYS A 41 -8.78 5.17 -25.36
N ALA A 42 -8.35 3.97 -24.96
CA ALA A 42 -6.93 3.66 -24.82
C ALA A 42 -6.20 3.66 -26.17
N LEU A 43 -6.78 3.03 -27.20
CA LEU A 43 -6.22 3.03 -28.56
C LEU A 43 -6.11 4.46 -29.11
N LEU A 44 -7.13 5.29 -28.89
CA LEU A 44 -7.10 6.70 -29.26
C LEU A 44 -5.99 7.45 -28.52
N SER A 45 -5.82 7.22 -27.22
CA SER A 45 -4.71 7.77 -26.43
C SER A 45 -3.36 7.36 -27.03
N LEU A 46 -3.17 6.08 -27.35
CA LEU A 46 -1.95 5.56 -27.95
C LEU A 46 -1.66 6.19 -29.32
N GLY A 47 -2.68 6.28 -30.18
CA GLY A 47 -2.56 6.92 -31.50
C GLY A 47 -2.14 8.39 -31.38
N CYS A 48 -2.76 9.14 -30.47
CA CYS A 48 -2.44 10.55 -30.23
C CYS A 48 -1.02 10.72 -29.64
N SER A 49 -0.64 9.88 -28.68
CA SER A 49 0.72 9.85 -28.13
C SER A 49 1.78 9.51 -29.19
N GLY A 50 1.50 8.54 -30.06
CA GLY A 50 2.38 8.17 -31.17
C GLY A 50 2.58 9.32 -32.15
N TRP A 51 1.48 9.97 -32.54
CA TRP A 51 1.50 11.14 -33.42
C TRP A 51 2.33 12.29 -32.81
N THR A 52 2.10 12.65 -31.54
CA THR A 52 2.86 13.73 -30.88
C THR A 52 4.35 13.43 -30.81
N ALA A 53 4.73 12.19 -30.48
CA ALA A 53 6.12 11.79 -30.42
C ALA A 53 6.79 11.79 -31.81
N TRP A 54 6.06 11.43 -32.87
CA TRP A 54 6.54 11.48 -34.25
C TRP A 54 6.77 12.94 -34.70
N VAL A 55 5.80 13.83 -34.48
CA VAL A 55 5.95 15.26 -34.79
C VAL A 55 7.07 15.91 -33.97
N ALA A 56 7.23 15.52 -32.70
CA ALA A 56 8.34 16.01 -31.86
C ALA A 56 9.71 15.61 -32.40
N ARG A 57 9.86 14.38 -32.91
CA ARG A 57 11.11 13.92 -33.53
C ARG A 57 11.37 14.59 -34.88
N GLY A 58 10.34 14.76 -35.72
CA GLY A 58 10.46 15.44 -37.01
C GLY A 58 10.95 16.88 -36.84
N VAL A 59 10.32 17.64 -35.93
CA VAL A 59 10.74 19.01 -35.63
C VAL A 59 12.17 19.05 -35.09
N ALA A 60 12.56 18.13 -34.20
CA ALA A 60 13.92 18.07 -33.67
C ALA A 60 14.99 17.73 -34.70
N ALA A 61 14.63 17.01 -35.77
CA ALA A 61 15.55 16.68 -36.88
C ALA A 61 15.74 17.84 -37.85
N GLU A 62 14.69 18.66 -38.08
CA GLU A 62 14.75 19.81 -38.99
C GLU A 62 15.31 21.08 -38.33
N SER A 63 15.02 21.32 -37.06
CA SER A 63 15.41 22.55 -36.37
C SER A 63 16.77 22.41 -35.67
N GLY A 64 17.86 22.54 -36.42
CA GLY A 64 19.18 22.85 -35.83
C GLY A 64 19.23 24.22 -35.13
N THR A 65 18.20 25.08 -35.33
CA THR A 65 18.09 26.40 -34.71
C THR A 65 16.65 26.70 -34.28
N ARG A 66 16.49 27.07 -32.99
CA ARG A 66 15.31 27.60 -32.28
C ARG A 66 13.93 27.00 -32.62
N SER A 67 13.50 26.06 -31.77
CA SER A 67 12.18 25.46 -31.74
C SER A 67 11.06 26.47 -31.47
N THR A 68 10.21 26.74 -32.44
CA THR A 68 8.84 27.22 -32.19
C THR A 68 7.95 25.98 -32.02
N HIS A 69 7.28 25.87 -30.87
CA HIS A 69 6.32 24.79 -30.66
C HIS A 69 5.17 24.90 -31.67
N THR A 70 5.07 23.94 -32.59
CA THR A 70 3.99 23.90 -33.58
C THR A 70 2.66 23.61 -32.87
N ARG A 71 1.60 24.37 -33.19
CA ARG A 71 0.24 24.20 -32.62
C ARG A 71 -0.26 22.75 -32.66
N GLY A 72 0.18 21.97 -33.64
CA GLY A 72 -0.15 20.54 -33.77
C GLY A 72 0.38 19.65 -32.64
N GLN A 73 1.58 19.92 -32.09
CA GLN A 73 2.12 19.16 -30.95
C GLN A 73 1.30 19.38 -29.69
N GLN A 74 0.87 20.62 -29.44
CA GLN A 74 0.06 20.96 -28.27
C GLN A 74 -1.32 20.30 -28.35
N PHE A 75 -1.95 20.30 -29.52
CA PHE A 75 -3.26 19.68 -29.71
C PHE A 75 -3.24 18.16 -29.48
N GLY A 76 -2.29 17.45 -30.10
CA GLY A 76 -2.16 16.00 -29.92
C GLY A 76 -1.85 15.63 -28.47
N TYR A 77 -1.04 16.45 -27.77
CA TYR A 77 -0.72 16.24 -26.37
C TYR A 77 -1.96 16.37 -25.48
N VAL A 78 -2.75 17.44 -25.67
CA VAL A 78 -3.97 17.65 -24.90
C VAL A 78 -4.95 16.50 -25.14
N LEU A 79 -5.11 16.07 -26.39
CA LEU A 79 -6.01 14.97 -26.73
C LEU A 79 -5.57 13.64 -26.09
N ALA A 80 -4.26 13.32 -26.11
CA ALA A 80 -3.73 12.15 -25.45
C ALA A 80 -3.93 12.18 -23.93
N VAL A 81 -3.70 13.34 -23.28
CA VAL A 81 -3.93 13.51 -21.84
C VAL A 81 -5.40 13.35 -21.49
N VAL A 82 -6.31 13.95 -22.26
CA VAL A 82 -7.76 13.83 -22.03
C VAL A 82 -8.23 12.38 -22.25
N ALA A 83 -7.79 11.72 -23.32
CA ALA A 83 -8.13 10.32 -23.57
C ALA A 83 -7.57 9.40 -22.48
N GLY A 84 -6.31 9.57 -22.09
CA GLY A 84 -5.68 8.78 -21.03
C GLY A 84 -6.33 8.99 -19.66
N THR A 85 -6.71 10.24 -19.31
CA THR A 85 -7.43 10.52 -18.07
C THR A 85 -8.83 9.94 -18.07
N ALA A 86 -9.55 9.97 -19.20
CA ALA A 86 -10.85 9.32 -19.32
C ALA A 86 -10.75 7.80 -19.10
N VAL A 87 -9.78 7.12 -19.72
CA VAL A 87 -9.54 5.67 -19.51
C VAL A 87 -9.24 5.38 -18.04
N LEU A 88 -8.40 6.20 -17.41
CA LEU A 88 -8.06 6.03 -15.99
C LEU A 88 -9.29 6.18 -15.09
N VAL A 89 -10.13 7.19 -15.31
CA VAL A 89 -11.35 7.42 -14.51
C VAL A 89 -12.33 6.27 -14.69
N VAL A 90 -12.59 5.85 -15.93
CA VAL A 90 -13.50 4.72 -16.20
C VAL A 90 -12.97 3.44 -15.57
N SER A 91 -11.68 3.14 -15.73
CA SER A 91 -11.06 1.95 -15.15
C SER A 91 -11.10 1.99 -13.62
N ALA A 92 -10.83 3.15 -13.01
CA ALA A 92 -10.90 3.32 -11.56
C ALA A 92 -12.34 3.17 -11.02
N ALA A 93 -13.33 3.70 -11.72
CA ALA A 93 -14.74 3.55 -11.34
C ALA A 93 -15.17 2.08 -11.36
N VAL A 94 -14.86 1.35 -12.45
CA VAL A 94 -15.16 -0.09 -12.55
C VAL A 94 -14.44 -0.88 -11.47
N LEU A 95 -13.17 -0.58 -11.22
CA LEU A 95 -12.39 -1.21 -10.16
C LEU A 95 -13.00 -0.94 -8.77
N SER A 96 -13.47 0.27 -8.52
CA SER A 96 -14.08 0.66 -7.23
C SER A 96 -15.39 -0.09 -6.99
N ILE A 97 -16.24 -0.19 -8.02
CA ILE A 97 -17.47 -1.00 -7.97
C ILE A 97 -17.12 -2.45 -7.66
N ARG A 98 -16.06 -2.99 -8.28
CA ARG A 98 -15.60 -4.36 -8.05
C ARG A 98 -15.12 -4.58 -6.62
N VAL A 99 -14.33 -3.67 -6.08
CA VAL A 99 -13.86 -3.73 -4.69
C VAL A 99 -15.06 -3.66 -3.73
N ALA A 100 -16.04 -2.81 -4.00
CA ALA A 100 -17.26 -2.71 -3.20
C ALA A 100 -18.06 -4.02 -3.20
N HIS A 101 -18.21 -4.69 -4.35
CA HIS A 101 -18.88 -5.99 -4.43
C HIS A 101 -18.14 -7.07 -3.64
N VAL A 102 -16.81 -7.18 -3.82
CA VAL A 102 -15.99 -8.14 -3.05
C VAL A 102 -16.08 -7.87 -1.55
N ALA A 103 -16.10 -6.59 -1.13
CA ALA A 103 -16.24 -6.23 0.27
C ALA A 103 -17.63 -6.58 0.84
N LEU A 104 -18.70 -6.33 0.08
CA LEU A 104 -20.06 -6.72 0.46
C LEU A 104 -20.20 -8.24 0.58
N GLU A 105 -19.63 -9.00 -0.36
CA GLU A 105 -19.61 -10.46 -0.28
C GLU A 105 -18.89 -10.97 0.98
N LEU A 106 -17.75 -10.36 1.30
CA LEU A 106 -17.00 -10.71 2.51
C LEU A 106 -17.82 -10.41 3.78
N ALA A 107 -18.59 -9.32 3.78
CA ALA A 107 -19.38 -8.89 4.93
C ALA A 107 -20.65 -9.74 5.12
N TYR A 108 -21.30 -10.17 4.04
CA TYR A 108 -22.60 -10.84 4.12
C TYR A 108 -22.54 -12.37 4.13
N ILE A 109 -21.37 -13.00 3.97
CA ILE A 109 -21.18 -14.47 3.98
C ILE A 109 -22.30 -15.17 3.18
N SER A 110 -22.68 -14.61 2.04
CA SER A 110 -23.74 -15.18 1.21
C SER A 110 -23.12 -16.29 0.35
N PRO A 111 -23.75 -17.48 0.22
CA PRO A 111 -23.18 -18.60 -0.50
C PRO A 111 -22.89 -18.21 -1.96
N ALA A 112 -21.60 -18.33 -2.31
CA ALA A 112 -20.84 -18.04 -3.54
C ALA A 112 -21.48 -18.30 -4.93
N SER A 113 -22.74 -18.72 -5.01
CA SER A 113 -23.42 -19.10 -6.25
C SER A 113 -23.88 -17.94 -7.14
N SER A 114 -24.07 -16.72 -6.62
CA SER A 114 -24.61 -15.61 -7.42
C SER A 114 -23.55 -14.75 -8.14
N VAL A 115 -22.26 -14.95 -7.87
CA VAL A 115 -21.18 -14.02 -8.29
C VAL A 115 -20.35 -14.56 -9.44
N SER A 116 -20.36 -15.87 -9.68
CA SER A 116 -19.75 -16.44 -10.90
C SER A 116 -20.36 -15.89 -12.19
N GLY A 117 -21.52 -15.22 -12.13
CA GLY A 117 -22.16 -14.54 -13.25
C GLY A 117 -21.52 -13.20 -13.65
N PHE A 118 -20.77 -12.51 -12.76
CA PHE A 118 -20.00 -11.33 -13.14
C PHE A 118 -18.62 -11.76 -13.65
N GLY A 119 -18.61 -12.44 -14.79
CA GLY A 119 -17.38 -12.81 -15.51
C GLY A 119 -16.65 -11.55 -15.99
N TYR A 120 -15.60 -11.15 -15.29
CA TYR A 120 -14.78 -10.02 -15.69
C TYR A 120 -13.78 -10.45 -16.77
N GLY A 121 -14.00 -9.99 -18.00
CA GLY A 121 -13.11 -10.30 -19.12
C GLY A 121 -11.74 -9.61 -19.02
N PRO A 122 -10.72 -10.12 -19.73
CA PRO A 122 -9.37 -9.55 -19.79
C PRO A 122 -9.30 -8.17 -20.46
N HIS A 123 -10.41 -7.68 -21.02
CA HIS A 123 -10.47 -6.46 -21.81
C HIS A 123 -10.01 -5.20 -21.06
N GLY A 124 -10.29 -5.09 -19.75
CA GLY A 124 -9.79 -3.97 -18.94
C GLY A 124 -8.27 -3.97 -18.73
N LEU A 125 -7.61 -5.14 -18.82
CA LEU A 125 -6.15 -5.19 -18.85
C LEU A 125 -5.60 -4.60 -20.14
N LEU A 126 -6.20 -4.95 -21.27
CA LEU A 126 -5.75 -4.47 -22.58
C LEU A 126 -5.83 -2.93 -22.65
N SER A 127 -6.92 -2.33 -22.16
CA SER A 127 -7.04 -0.86 -22.13
C SER A 127 -5.98 -0.21 -21.24
N LEU A 128 -5.66 -0.80 -20.09
CA LEU A 128 -4.64 -0.28 -19.18
C LEU A 128 -3.22 -0.46 -19.72
N VAL A 129 -2.91 -1.58 -20.38
CA VAL A 129 -1.63 -1.82 -21.07
C VAL A 129 -1.42 -0.80 -22.18
N VAL A 130 -2.45 -0.57 -23.01
CA VAL A 130 -2.40 0.42 -24.09
C VAL A 130 -2.22 1.83 -23.53
N THR A 131 -2.90 2.17 -22.42
CA THR A 131 -2.73 3.46 -21.74
C THR A 131 -1.31 3.62 -21.18
N LEU A 132 -0.75 2.58 -20.57
CA LEU A 132 0.64 2.56 -20.11
C LEU A 132 1.64 2.75 -21.25
N ALA A 133 1.46 2.05 -22.37
CA ALA A 133 2.29 2.22 -23.55
C ALA A 133 2.21 3.66 -24.08
N SER A 134 1.01 4.24 -24.13
CA SER A 134 0.79 5.63 -24.58
C SER A 134 1.48 6.64 -23.65
N GLY A 135 1.45 6.39 -22.34
CA GLY A 135 2.12 7.22 -21.35
C GLY A 135 3.63 7.05 -21.37
N ALA A 136 4.16 5.84 -21.60
CA ALA A 136 5.60 5.58 -21.72
C ALA A 136 6.21 6.30 -22.94
N VAL A 137 5.50 6.27 -24.08
CA VAL A 137 5.87 7.04 -25.28
C VAL A 137 5.91 8.53 -24.95
N LEU A 138 4.92 9.04 -24.22
CA LEU A 138 4.86 10.43 -23.82
C LEU A 138 5.89 10.81 -22.75
N VAL A 139 6.29 9.91 -21.85
CA VAL A 139 7.35 10.16 -20.85
C VAL A 139 8.71 10.43 -21.52
N SER A 140 8.92 9.94 -22.74
CA SER A 140 10.10 10.30 -23.55
C SER A 140 10.21 11.82 -23.82
N THR A 141 9.08 12.54 -23.79
CA THR A 141 9.02 14.02 -23.93
C THR A 141 9.48 14.77 -22.66
N ARG A 142 9.91 14.05 -21.61
CA ARG A 142 10.42 14.57 -20.33
C ARG A 142 9.41 15.30 -19.45
N ASP A 143 8.12 15.25 -19.78
CA ASP A 143 7.08 15.81 -18.93
C ASP A 143 6.81 14.91 -17.71
N SER A 144 6.85 15.54 -16.53
CA SER A 144 6.70 14.86 -15.24
C SER A 144 5.24 14.68 -14.83
N ARG A 145 4.28 15.40 -15.43
CA ARG A 145 2.83 15.17 -15.18
C ARG A 145 2.39 13.81 -15.71
N LEU A 146 2.95 13.42 -16.86
CA LEU A 146 2.68 12.14 -17.50
C LEU A 146 3.25 10.97 -16.71
N ALA A 147 4.36 11.17 -15.98
CA ALA A 147 4.92 10.15 -15.11
C ALA A 147 3.94 9.74 -13.99
N ALA A 148 3.19 10.70 -13.41
CA ALA A 148 2.16 10.38 -12.42
C ALA A 148 0.97 9.62 -13.03
N GLY A 149 0.59 9.95 -14.27
CA GLY A 149 -0.44 9.21 -15.02
C GLY A 149 -0.02 7.77 -15.35
N VAL A 150 1.22 7.58 -15.82
CA VAL A 150 1.82 6.25 -16.05
C VAL A 150 1.88 5.45 -14.76
N TYR A 151 2.28 6.07 -13.66
CA TYR A 151 2.30 5.44 -12.35
C TYR A 151 0.90 4.99 -11.91
N ALA A 152 -0.11 5.86 -12.03
CA ALA A 152 -1.49 5.53 -11.70
C ALA A 152 -2.04 4.40 -12.59
N ALA A 153 -1.74 4.42 -13.89
CA ALA A 153 -2.10 3.35 -14.82
C ALA A 153 -1.45 2.01 -14.44
N ALA A 154 -0.18 2.03 -13.98
CA ALA A 154 0.52 0.82 -13.54
C ALA A 154 -0.12 0.22 -12.29
N VAL A 155 -0.47 1.08 -11.31
CA VAL A 155 -1.17 0.67 -10.09
C VAL A 155 -2.53 0.06 -10.42
N LEU A 156 -3.32 0.71 -11.29
CA LEU A 156 -4.61 0.19 -11.72
C LEU A 156 -4.47 -1.12 -12.51
N LEU A 157 -3.47 -1.24 -13.39
CA LEU A 157 -3.20 -2.47 -14.13
C LEU A 157 -2.91 -3.63 -13.19
N ALA A 158 -2.03 -3.42 -12.21
CA ALA A 158 -1.69 -4.42 -11.21
C ALA A 158 -2.93 -4.85 -10.39
N ALA A 159 -3.71 -3.88 -9.92
CA ALA A 159 -4.94 -4.15 -9.18
C ALA A 159 -5.95 -4.94 -10.03
N TRP A 160 -6.15 -4.55 -11.29
CA TRP A 160 -7.05 -5.23 -12.20
C TRP A 160 -6.61 -6.67 -12.47
N ALA A 161 -5.31 -6.88 -12.75
CA ALA A 161 -4.74 -8.19 -13.03
C ALA A 161 -4.90 -9.14 -11.86
N CYS A 162 -4.68 -8.66 -10.64
CA CYS A 162 -4.82 -9.49 -9.45
C CYS A 162 -6.28 -9.82 -9.15
N LEU A 163 -7.20 -8.87 -9.37
CA LEU A 163 -8.62 -9.11 -9.14
C LEU A 163 -9.25 -10.08 -10.14
N LEU A 164 -8.65 -10.33 -11.31
CA LEU A 164 -9.09 -11.39 -12.23
C LEU A 164 -9.06 -12.78 -11.58
N PHE A 165 -8.23 -12.97 -10.56
CA PHE A 165 -8.20 -14.20 -9.79
C PHE A 165 -9.05 -14.02 -8.52
N PRO A 166 -9.86 -15.02 -8.14
CA PRO A 166 -10.65 -14.94 -6.92
C PRO A 166 -9.71 -14.77 -5.72
N MET A 167 -9.98 -13.82 -4.82
CA MET A 167 -9.13 -13.55 -3.65
C MET A 167 -9.24 -14.65 -2.58
N PHE A 168 -10.38 -15.35 -2.58
CA PHE A 168 -10.69 -16.43 -1.65
C PHE A 168 -11.19 -17.64 -2.42
N ARG A 169 -10.89 -18.83 -1.89
CA ARG A 169 -11.42 -20.10 -2.39
C ARG A 169 -12.08 -20.83 -1.23
N VAL A 170 -13.35 -21.19 -1.42
CA VAL A 170 -14.07 -22.07 -0.50
C VAL A 170 -13.50 -23.48 -0.62
N LEU A 171 -13.11 -24.06 0.52
CA LEU A 171 -12.63 -25.42 0.65
C LEU A 171 -13.83 -26.38 0.66
N THR A 172 -13.61 -27.64 0.26
CA THR A 172 -14.63 -28.69 0.33
C THR A 172 -15.16 -28.94 1.74
N THR A 173 -14.38 -28.56 2.76
CA THR A 173 -14.75 -28.61 4.18
C THR A 173 -15.67 -27.47 4.63
N GLY A 174 -16.08 -26.57 3.73
CA GLY A 174 -16.85 -25.37 4.05
C GLY A 174 -16.02 -24.20 4.60
N GLY A 175 -14.71 -24.39 4.81
CA GLY A 175 -13.79 -23.33 5.19
C GLY A 175 -13.42 -22.38 4.04
N VAL A 176 -12.79 -21.26 4.34
CA VAL A 176 -12.26 -20.31 3.34
C VAL A 176 -10.74 -20.31 3.37
N SER A 177 -10.11 -20.37 2.20
CA SER A 177 -8.66 -20.21 2.03
C SER A 177 -8.36 -18.98 1.17
N GLN A 178 -7.27 -18.30 1.47
CA GLN A 178 -6.82 -17.19 0.66
C GLN A 178 -6.06 -17.71 -0.58
N THR A 179 -6.32 -17.10 -1.73
CA THR A 179 -5.53 -17.38 -2.93
C THR A 179 -4.27 -16.54 -2.96
N GLY A 180 -3.36 -16.85 -3.88
CA GLY A 180 -2.17 -16.04 -4.12
C GLY A 180 -2.45 -14.62 -4.66
N ALA A 181 -3.70 -14.30 -5.00
CA ALA A 181 -4.05 -13.04 -5.67
C ALA A 181 -3.81 -11.81 -4.79
N LEU A 182 -4.15 -11.88 -3.49
CA LEU A 182 -3.97 -10.74 -2.58
C LEU A 182 -2.48 -10.50 -2.28
N LEU A 183 -1.71 -11.58 -2.15
CA LEU A 183 -0.26 -11.47 -2.02
C LEU A 183 0.37 -10.95 -3.32
N ALA A 184 -0.06 -11.42 -4.49
CA ALA A 184 0.42 -10.91 -5.77
C ALA A 184 0.12 -9.42 -5.93
N MET A 185 -1.08 -8.97 -5.54
CA MET A 185 -1.46 -7.56 -5.53
C MET A 185 -0.51 -6.74 -4.64
N LEU A 186 -0.26 -7.22 -3.42
CA LEU A 186 0.66 -6.59 -2.49
C LEU A 186 2.08 -6.48 -3.07
N VAL A 187 2.60 -7.57 -3.66
CA VAL A 187 3.92 -7.62 -4.31
C VAL A 187 3.98 -6.62 -5.48
N CYS A 188 2.96 -6.59 -6.35
CA CYS A 188 2.91 -5.68 -7.48
C CYS A 188 2.86 -4.21 -7.04
N LEU A 189 2.02 -3.86 -6.06
CA LEU A 189 1.93 -2.48 -5.57
C LEU A 189 3.23 -2.03 -4.88
N ALA A 190 3.85 -2.90 -4.08
CA ALA A 190 5.13 -2.63 -3.44
C ALA A 190 6.25 -2.41 -4.46
N THR A 191 6.34 -3.28 -5.46
CA THR A 191 7.36 -3.19 -6.53
C THR A 191 7.15 -1.97 -7.41
N ILE A 192 5.90 -1.62 -7.78
CA ILE A 192 5.60 -0.39 -8.53
C ILE A 192 6.00 0.86 -7.74
N LEU A 193 5.70 0.90 -6.43
CA LEU A 193 6.08 2.02 -5.56
C LEU A 193 7.61 2.17 -5.47
N ALA A 194 8.32 1.06 -5.24
CA ALA A 194 9.79 1.07 -5.17
C ALA A 194 10.43 1.41 -6.53
N ALA A 195 9.93 0.84 -7.63
CA ALA A 195 10.42 1.12 -8.98
C ALA A 195 10.22 2.58 -9.37
N ALA A 196 9.08 3.17 -9.05
CA ALA A 196 8.84 4.59 -9.29
C ALA A 196 9.83 5.47 -8.52
N ALA A 197 10.12 5.13 -7.26
CA ALA A 197 11.10 5.83 -6.46
C ALA A 197 12.53 5.68 -7.02
N THR A 198 12.94 4.49 -7.44
CA THR A 198 14.28 4.26 -8.00
C THR A 198 14.46 4.94 -9.36
N ILE A 199 13.47 4.82 -10.25
CA ILE A 199 13.49 5.50 -11.57
C ILE A 199 13.59 7.01 -11.39
N SER A 200 12.77 7.59 -10.50
CA SER A 200 12.82 9.02 -10.19
C SER A 200 14.22 9.44 -9.72
N ARG A 201 14.83 8.66 -8.81
CA ARG A 201 16.20 8.91 -8.33
C ARG A 201 17.25 8.86 -9.43
N VAL A 202 17.17 7.87 -10.31
CA VAL A 202 18.14 7.68 -11.41
C VAL A 202 18.00 8.81 -12.43
N VAL A 203 16.78 9.21 -12.77
CA VAL A 203 16.51 10.33 -13.68
C VAL A 203 17.05 11.64 -13.09
N ASP A 204 16.81 11.91 -11.80
CA ASP A 204 17.29 13.13 -11.15
C ASP A 204 18.83 13.17 -11.09
N ARG A 205 19.48 12.05 -10.80
CA ARG A 205 20.95 11.92 -10.84
C ARG A 205 21.52 12.18 -12.24
N ARG A 206 20.93 11.59 -13.28
CA ARG A 206 21.36 11.80 -14.67
C ARG A 206 21.20 13.26 -15.14
N ARG A 207 20.25 14.00 -14.55
CA ARG A 207 20.05 15.43 -14.82
C ARG A 207 21.00 16.34 -14.04
N GLY A 208 21.95 15.78 -13.29
CA GLY A 208 22.89 16.57 -12.48
C GLY A 208 22.21 17.35 -11.35
N MET A 209 20.97 16.98 -10.97
CA MET A 209 20.29 17.65 -9.86
C MET A 209 20.93 17.20 -8.55
N THR A 210 21.74 18.08 -7.96
CA THR A 210 22.29 17.90 -6.62
C THR A 210 21.16 17.99 -5.58
N LEU A 211 21.33 17.27 -4.45
CA LEU A 211 20.37 17.24 -3.34
C LEU A 211 20.04 18.64 -2.80
N ALA A 212 21.02 19.56 -2.81
CA ALA A 212 20.84 20.96 -2.42
C ALA A 212 19.83 21.70 -3.34
N ASN A 213 19.88 21.45 -4.64
CA ASN A 213 18.97 22.05 -5.63
C ASN A 213 17.56 21.43 -5.61
N LEU A 214 17.41 20.22 -5.09
CA LEU A 214 16.12 19.55 -4.96
C LEU A 214 15.28 20.11 -3.82
N ASN A 215 15.90 20.52 -2.71
CA ASN A 215 15.21 21.08 -1.55
C ASN A 215 14.67 22.50 -1.82
N THR A 216 15.42 23.36 -2.52
CA THR A 216 14.96 24.71 -2.87
C THR A 216 13.90 24.73 -3.98
N ARG A 217 13.87 23.70 -4.84
CA ARG A 217 12.95 23.58 -5.98
C ARG A 217 11.78 22.61 -5.74
N SER A 218 11.74 21.97 -4.56
CA SER A 218 10.74 20.96 -4.18
C SER A 218 9.31 21.48 -4.22
N ASP A 219 9.11 22.74 -3.84
CA ASP A 219 7.77 23.25 -3.53
C ASP A 219 7.13 23.98 -4.72
N SER A 220 7.90 24.24 -5.78
CA SER A 220 7.49 25.05 -6.93
C SER A 220 7.22 24.26 -8.21
N VAL A 221 7.34 22.93 -8.21
CA VAL A 221 7.15 22.10 -9.42
C VAL A 221 5.85 21.29 -9.33
N PRO A 222 4.75 21.73 -9.99
CA PRO A 222 3.42 21.14 -9.87
C PRO A 222 3.36 19.64 -10.21
N SER A 223 4.22 19.18 -11.10
CA SER A 223 4.23 17.79 -11.56
C SER A 223 4.73 16.79 -10.51
N ARG A 224 5.57 17.21 -9.58
CA ARG A 224 6.02 16.34 -8.47
C ARG A 224 4.93 16.13 -7.43
N ILE A 225 3.98 17.07 -7.31
CA ILE A 225 2.84 16.97 -6.39
C ILE A 225 1.96 15.78 -6.77
N ALA A 226 1.65 15.60 -8.05
CA ALA A 226 0.81 14.50 -8.52
C ALA A 226 1.42 13.12 -8.17
N LEU A 227 2.73 12.94 -8.42
CA LEU A 227 3.42 11.70 -8.06
C LEU A 227 3.46 11.47 -6.54
N ARG A 228 3.63 12.54 -5.74
CA ARG A 228 3.57 12.45 -4.26
C ARG A 228 2.19 12.00 -3.78
N VAL A 229 1.12 12.53 -4.36
CA VAL A 229 -0.26 12.15 -3.99
C VAL A 229 -0.52 10.71 -4.38
N CYS A 230 -0.27 10.33 -5.63
CA CYS A 230 -0.48 8.96 -6.10
C CYS A 230 0.36 7.95 -5.31
N GLY A 231 1.65 8.23 -5.10
CA GLY A 231 2.53 7.36 -4.31
C GLY A 231 2.08 7.24 -2.86
N GLY A 232 1.59 8.33 -2.25
CA GLY A 232 1.05 8.32 -0.89
C GLY A 232 -0.21 7.46 -0.77
N VAL A 233 -1.13 7.57 -1.73
CA VAL A 233 -2.34 6.72 -1.79
C VAL A 233 -1.95 5.25 -1.94
N THR A 234 -1.01 4.92 -2.82
CA THR A 234 -0.51 3.54 -2.98
C THR A 234 0.13 3.04 -1.69
N ALA A 235 0.93 3.86 -0.99
CA ALA A 235 1.55 3.46 0.27
C ALA A 235 0.50 3.15 1.35
N VAL A 236 -0.57 3.97 1.45
CA VAL A 236 -1.70 3.68 2.36
C VAL A 236 -2.41 2.39 1.97
N ALA A 237 -2.66 2.15 0.67
CA ALA A 237 -3.27 0.91 0.20
C ALA A 237 -2.41 -0.32 0.57
N VAL A 238 -1.08 -0.23 0.42
CA VAL A 238 -0.15 -1.28 0.85
C VAL A 238 -0.20 -1.48 2.36
N ILE A 239 -0.21 -0.42 3.17
CA ILE A 239 -0.36 -0.51 4.64
C ILE A 239 -1.65 -1.26 5.01
N LEU A 240 -2.78 -0.90 4.39
CA LEU A 240 -4.06 -1.54 4.63
C LEU A 240 -4.05 -3.02 4.22
N LEU A 241 -3.46 -3.35 3.07
CA LEU A 241 -3.32 -4.73 2.61
C LEU A 241 -2.43 -5.56 3.55
N VAL A 242 -1.31 -5.02 4.01
CA VAL A 242 -0.43 -5.68 4.98
C VAL A 242 -1.14 -5.85 6.33
N GLY A 243 -1.83 -4.81 6.80
CA GLY A 243 -2.63 -4.86 8.03
C GLY A 243 -3.72 -5.92 7.96
N TYR A 244 -4.42 -6.02 6.82
CA TYR A 244 -5.41 -7.07 6.57
C TYR A 244 -4.77 -8.46 6.59
N GLN A 245 -3.63 -8.65 5.93
CA GLN A 245 -2.91 -9.93 5.90
C GLN A 245 -2.40 -10.37 7.29
N LEU A 246 -2.06 -9.42 8.16
CA LEU A 246 -1.66 -9.70 9.54
C LEU A 246 -2.87 -9.97 10.44
N ALA A 247 -3.99 -9.29 10.23
CA ALA A 247 -5.22 -9.47 11.00
C ALA A 247 -5.95 -10.77 10.63
N VAL A 248 -5.88 -11.18 9.36
CA VAL A 248 -6.49 -12.41 8.83
C VAL A 248 -5.40 -13.32 8.27
N PRO A 249 -4.61 -13.97 9.15
CA PRO A 249 -3.44 -14.76 8.78
C PRO A 249 -3.83 -16.10 8.15
N MET A 250 -4.25 -16.08 6.88
CA MET A 250 -4.58 -17.28 6.13
C MET A 250 -3.35 -17.92 5.51
N ALA A 251 -3.31 -19.25 5.48
CA ALA A 251 -2.29 -19.97 4.73
C ALA A 251 -2.54 -19.83 3.21
N LEU A 252 -1.48 -19.60 2.45
CA LEU A 252 -1.55 -19.71 0.99
C LEU A 252 -1.84 -21.15 0.59
N ALA A 253 -2.77 -21.33 -0.35
CA ALA A 253 -3.08 -22.64 -0.94
C ALA A 253 -1.83 -23.36 -1.50
N ARG A 254 -0.82 -22.61 -1.95
CA ARG A 254 0.49 -23.13 -2.37
C ARG A 254 1.57 -22.43 -1.54
N GLY A 255 2.27 -23.16 -0.66
CA GLY A 255 3.36 -22.64 0.17
C GLY A 255 3.03 -22.45 1.66
N GLY A 256 1.76 -22.54 2.05
CA GLY A 256 1.36 -22.48 3.45
C GLY A 256 1.58 -21.11 4.11
N PHE A 257 1.54 -21.08 5.44
CA PHE A 257 1.57 -19.84 6.22
C PHE A 257 2.92 -19.11 6.19
N ARG A 258 4.04 -19.84 6.27
CA ARG A 258 5.38 -19.24 6.31
C ARG A 258 5.69 -18.46 5.04
N VAL A 259 5.37 -19.03 3.88
CA VAL A 259 5.56 -18.36 2.59
C VAL A 259 4.69 -17.11 2.48
N ALA A 260 3.46 -17.14 3.01
CA ALA A 260 2.60 -15.96 3.06
C ALA A 260 3.23 -14.86 3.92
N ALA A 261 3.66 -15.21 5.14
CA ALA A 261 4.30 -14.28 6.06
C ALA A 261 5.58 -13.66 5.46
N LEU A 262 6.44 -14.46 4.83
CA LEU A 262 7.65 -13.98 4.13
C LEU A 262 7.30 -13.07 2.95
N GLY A 263 6.30 -13.43 2.15
CA GLY A 263 5.85 -12.61 1.02
C GLY A 263 5.32 -11.25 1.48
N VAL A 264 4.53 -11.22 2.56
CA VAL A 264 4.03 -9.99 3.16
C VAL A 264 5.18 -9.16 3.74
N ALA A 265 6.12 -9.79 4.45
CA ALA A 265 7.29 -9.13 5.01
C ALA A 265 8.17 -8.49 3.93
N GLY A 266 8.51 -9.27 2.89
CA GLY A 266 9.31 -8.81 1.76
C GLY A 266 8.63 -7.67 1.00
N SER A 267 7.33 -7.79 0.71
CA SER A 267 6.57 -6.73 0.03
C SER A 267 6.49 -5.46 0.87
N SER A 268 6.23 -5.58 2.17
CA SER A 268 6.18 -4.44 3.09
C SER A 268 7.55 -3.76 3.20
N ALA A 269 8.65 -4.52 3.26
CA ALA A 269 10.00 -3.99 3.27
C ALA A 269 10.37 -3.27 1.96
N VAL A 270 10.00 -3.83 0.80
CA VAL A 270 10.21 -3.19 -0.51
C VAL A 270 9.41 -1.89 -0.61
N ALA A 271 8.15 -1.88 -0.17
CA ALA A 271 7.34 -0.67 -0.15
C ALA A 271 7.88 0.39 0.82
N ALA A 272 8.37 -0.03 2.00
CA ALA A 272 9.03 0.87 2.95
C ALA A 272 10.28 1.51 2.34
N LEU A 273 11.12 0.72 1.67
CA LEU A 273 12.28 1.21 0.94
C LEU A 273 11.88 2.23 -0.13
N GLY A 274 10.82 1.96 -0.90
CA GLY A 274 10.26 2.93 -1.86
C GLY A 274 9.86 4.25 -1.21
N CYS A 275 9.17 4.20 -0.07
CA CYS A 275 8.77 5.38 0.70
C CYS A 275 9.98 6.17 1.24
N PHE A 276 11.00 5.50 1.76
CA PHE A 276 12.23 6.17 2.22
C PHE A 276 13.03 6.74 1.06
N LEU A 277 13.07 6.07 -0.09
CA LEU A 277 13.72 6.59 -1.30
C LEU A 277 13.02 7.86 -1.81
N PHE A 278 11.69 7.92 -1.75
CA PHE A 278 10.95 9.14 -2.05
C PHE A 278 11.23 10.24 -1.04
N THR A 279 11.21 9.92 0.26
CA THR A 279 11.55 10.86 1.34
C THR A 279 12.96 11.46 1.16
N ALA A 280 13.93 10.65 0.72
CA ALA A 280 15.30 11.08 0.47
C ALA A 280 15.44 11.97 -0.77
N GLN A 281 14.56 11.83 -1.76
CA GLN A 281 14.54 12.68 -2.97
C GLN A 281 13.80 13.99 -2.74
N PHE A 282 12.68 13.91 -2.02
CA PHE A 282 11.87 15.04 -1.65
C PHE A 282 11.29 14.78 -0.26
N TRP A 283 11.62 15.68 0.67
CA TRP A 283 11.11 15.57 2.02
C TRP A 283 9.57 15.53 2.01
N SER A 284 9.00 14.49 2.62
CA SER A 284 7.57 14.32 2.78
C SER A 284 7.31 13.55 4.07
N ALA A 285 6.64 14.21 5.01
CA ALA A 285 6.19 13.60 6.25
C ALA A 285 5.33 12.35 5.98
N ARG A 286 4.48 12.38 4.96
CA ARG A 286 3.60 11.25 4.60
C ARG A 286 4.36 10.00 4.18
N PHE A 287 5.42 10.16 3.38
CA PHE A 287 6.26 9.03 2.97
C PHE A 287 7.15 8.55 4.10
N THR A 288 7.61 9.45 4.96
CA THR A 288 8.37 9.07 6.16
C THR A 288 7.50 8.22 7.09
N ASP A 289 6.29 8.71 7.37
CA ASP A 289 5.32 8.01 8.21
C ASP A 289 4.95 6.65 7.62
N ALA A 290 4.62 6.61 6.31
CA ALA A 290 4.29 5.36 5.64
C ALA A 290 5.47 4.37 5.61
N GLY A 291 6.70 4.85 5.40
CA GLY A 291 7.90 4.03 5.43
C GLY A 291 8.14 3.41 6.81
N MET A 292 8.02 4.20 7.88
CA MET A 292 8.15 3.69 9.26
C MET A 292 7.05 2.69 9.62
N ALA A 293 5.81 2.94 9.20
CA ALA A 293 4.70 2.01 9.37
C ALA A 293 4.99 0.67 8.66
N LEU A 294 5.33 0.71 7.37
CA LEU A 294 5.61 -0.46 6.55
C LEU A 294 6.83 -1.26 7.04
N SER A 295 7.88 -0.60 7.53
CA SER A 295 9.01 -1.28 8.15
C SER A 295 8.61 -1.98 9.45
N SER A 296 7.76 -1.36 10.28
CA SER A 296 7.27 -1.97 11.52
C SER A 296 6.38 -3.18 11.22
N LEU A 297 5.52 -3.08 10.21
CA LEU A 297 4.68 -4.18 9.73
C LEU A 297 5.51 -5.29 9.07
N ALA A 298 6.61 -4.95 8.38
CA ALA A 298 7.55 -5.93 7.82
C ALA A 298 8.22 -6.75 8.91
N LEU A 299 8.60 -6.12 10.04
CA LEU A 299 9.11 -6.84 11.21
C LEU A 299 8.06 -7.78 11.80
N CYS A 300 6.81 -7.32 11.91
CA CYS A 300 5.70 -8.18 12.36
C CYS A 300 5.54 -9.38 11.43
N ALA A 301 5.35 -9.17 10.14
CA ALA A 301 5.18 -10.25 9.15
C ALA A 301 6.40 -11.19 9.12
N GLY A 302 7.62 -10.65 9.20
CA GLY A 302 8.85 -11.44 9.21
C GLY A 302 8.93 -12.32 10.45
N SER A 303 8.58 -11.81 11.64
CA SER A 303 8.54 -12.61 12.87
C SER A 303 7.53 -13.75 12.81
N LEU A 304 6.39 -13.57 12.11
CA LEU A 304 5.40 -14.63 11.92
C LEU A 304 5.91 -15.78 11.05
N SER A 305 6.90 -15.56 10.18
CA SER A 305 7.52 -16.63 9.39
C SER A 305 8.26 -17.67 10.23
N LEU A 306 8.62 -17.32 11.47
CA LEU A 306 9.28 -18.22 12.42
C LEU A 306 8.30 -19.24 13.01
N LEU A 307 6.99 -18.94 12.98
CA LEU A 307 5.97 -19.82 13.52
C LEU A 307 5.84 -21.11 12.72
N PRO A 308 5.48 -22.24 13.36
CA PRO A 308 5.27 -23.50 12.67
C PRO A 308 4.18 -23.38 11.58
N GLY A 309 4.44 -24.03 10.45
CA GLY A 309 3.54 -24.00 9.28
C GLY A 309 2.39 -25.02 9.34
N ARG A 310 2.35 -25.89 10.35
CA ARG A 310 1.36 -26.97 10.47
C ARG A 310 -0.05 -26.40 10.70
N PRO A 311 -1.10 -27.12 10.27
CA PRO A 311 -2.48 -26.67 10.45
C PRO A 311 -2.85 -26.78 11.94
N GLU A 312 -2.77 -25.67 12.65
CA GLU A 312 -3.49 -25.46 13.91
C GLU A 312 -4.81 -24.76 13.59
N ALA A 313 -5.86 -25.03 14.37
CA ALA A 313 -7.11 -24.29 14.24
C ALA A 313 -6.84 -22.79 14.42
N LEU A 314 -7.58 -21.92 13.72
CA LEU A 314 -7.35 -20.46 13.81
C LEU A 314 -7.40 -19.96 15.26
N THR A 315 -8.31 -20.52 16.07
CA THR A 315 -8.47 -20.23 17.50
C THR A 315 -7.21 -20.49 18.31
N GLU A 316 -6.43 -21.52 17.95
CA GLU A 316 -5.16 -21.87 18.57
C GLU A 316 -4.00 -20.99 18.09
N ARG A 317 -4.10 -20.53 16.83
CA ARG A 317 -3.02 -19.79 16.17
C ARG A 317 -2.98 -18.31 16.55
N TYR A 318 -4.14 -17.69 16.70
CA TYR A 318 -4.24 -16.26 17.01
C TYR A 318 -3.43 -15.84 18.24
N PRO A 319 -3.49 -16.56 19.38
CA PRO A 319 -2.66 -16.24 20.54
C PRO A 319 -1.17 -16.18 20.24
N ILE A 320 -0.66 -17.16 19.48
CA ILE A 320 0.75 -17.23 19.10
C ILE A 320 1.10 -16.06 18.17
N ILE A 321 0.22 -15.73 17.23
CA ILE A 321 0.41 -14.62 16.28
C ILE A 321 0.47 -13.29 17.02
N PHE A 322 -0.49 -13.00 17.90
CA PHE A 322 -0.53 -11.74 18.64
C PHE A 322 0.66 -11.58 19.59
N ASN A 323 1.04 -12.63 20.34
CA ASN A 323 2.23 -12.59 21.18
C ASN A 323 3.49 -12.30 20.35
N THR A 324 3.61 -12.92 19.18
CA THR A 324 4.74 -12.70 18.26
C THR A 324 4.75 -11.28 17.71
N MET A 325 3.59 -10.76 17.29
CA MET A 325 3.42 -9.39 16.84
C MET A 325 3.72 -8.37 17.94
N MET A 326 3.33 -8.64 19.18
CA MET A 326 3.68 -7.79 20.33
C MET A 326 5.20 -7.68 20.50
N VAL A 327 5.91 -8.79 20.45
CA VAL A 327 7.39 -8.80 20.53
C VAL A 327 7.99 -8.02 19.35
N ALA A 328 7.52 -8.26 18.13
CA ALA A 328 8.01 -7.55 16.95
C ALA A 328 7.73 -6.03 17.00
N LEU A 329 6.56 -5.62 17.47
CA LEU A 329 6.23 -4.22 17.68
C LEU A 329 7.10 -3.61 18.77
N ALA A 330 7.32 -4.30 19.90
CA ALA A 330 8.22 -3.83 20.95
C ALA A 330 9.66 -3.64 20.43
N LEU A 331 10.16 -4.57 19.60
CA LEU A 331 11.44 -4.40 18.91
C LEU A 331 11.43 -3.19 17.96
N ALA A 332 10.32 -2.96 17.24
CA ALA A 332 10.18 -1.77 16.41
C ALA A 332 10.20 -0.48 17.25
N VAL A 333 9.56 -0.45 18.43
CA VAL A 333 9.67 0.69 19.36
C VAL A 333 11.12 0.95 19.75
N ALA A 334 11.83 -0.10 20.15
CA ALA A 334 13.24 -0.01 20.54
C ALA A 334 14.10 0.54 19.39
N ALA A 335 13.92 0.00 18.18
CA ALA A 335 14.65 0.41 16.98
C ALA A 335 14.39 1.89 16.62
N TRP A 336 13.14 2.34 16.58
CA TRP A 336 12.82 3.73 16.26
C TRP A 336 13.29 4.71 17.33
N THR A 337 13.21 4.32 18.60
CA THR A 337 13.74 5.13 19.71
C THR A 337 15.26 5.23 19.63
N TRP A 338 15.95 4.11 19.38
CA TRP A 338 17.40 4.08 19.21
C TRP A 338 17.83 4.97 18.04
N LEU A 339 17.17 4.88 16.88
CA LEU A 339 17.44 5.74 15.73
C LEU A 339 17.21 7.22 16.04
N ALA A 340 16.13 7.55 16.74
CA ALA A 340 15.86 8.94 17.12
C ALA A 340 16.94 9.54 18.04
N ILE A 341 17.54 8.72 18.90
CA ILE A 341 18.64 9.12 19.80
C ILE A 341 19.95 9.23 19.02
N SER A 342 20.28 8.22 18.22
CA SER A 342 21.54 8.20 17.46
C SER A 342 21.60 9.31 16.43
N TRP A 343 20.50 9.61 15.73
CA TRP A 343 20.43 10.79 14.86
C TRP A 343 20.58 12.08 15.66
N GLY A 344 19.97 12.17 16.85
CA GLY A 344 20.14 13.34 17.72
C GLY A 344 21.59 13.58 18.16
N GLN A 345 22.38 12.52 18.34
CA GLN A 345 23.80 12.61 18.70
C GLN A 345 24.71 13.00 17.53
N GLN A 346 24.29 12.73 16.29
CA GLN A 346 25.07 13.00 15.08
C GLN A 346 24.90 14.43 14.55
N LEU A 347 23.89 15.17 15.03
CA LEU A 347 23.61 16.51 14.56
C LEU A 347 24.51 17.52 15.29
N PRO A 348 25.33 18.30 14.58
CA PRO A 348 26.03 19.41 15.19
C PRO A 348 25.01 20.43 15.69
N GLU A 349 25.23 20.98 16.89
CA GLU A 349 24.33 21.95 17.54
C GLU A 349 23.98 23.09 16.56
N GLY A 350 22.70 23.20 16.19
CA GLY A 350 22.15 24.37 15.49
C GLY A 350 21.91 24.27 13.98
N SER A 351 22.22 23.16 13.29
CA SER A 351 21.98 23.04 11.83
C SER A 351 20.71 22.26 11.48
N LEU A 352 19.59 22.98 11.29
CA LEU A 352 18.25 22.52 10.85
C LEU A 352 18.17 21.88 9.44
N SER A 353 19.31 21.58 8.82
CA SER A 353 19.41 21.37 7.37
C SER A 353 19.35 19.90 6.93
N THR A 354 19.44 18.92 7.83
CA THR A 354 19.58 17.51 7.45
C THR A 354 18.26 16.72 7.51
N THR A 355 18.10 15.74 6.62
CA THR A 355 16.95 14.81 6.62
C THR A 355 16.84 14.04 7.93
N ALA A 356 17.96 13.69 8.56
CA ALA A 356 17.99 12.94 9.82
C ALA A 356 17.25 13.69 10.93
N GLU A 357 17.49 14.99 11.09
CA GLU A 357 16.81 15.82 12.08
C GLU A 357 15.30 15.84 11.88
N ARG A 358 14.87 16.02 10.62
CA ARG A 358 13.45 16.02 10.29
C ARG A 358 12.79 14.66 10.58
N MET A 359 13.54 13.55 10.51
CA MET A 359 13.04 12.21 10.81
C MET A 359 12.92 11.90 12.31
N ILE A 360 13.68 12.59 13.19
CA ILE A 360 13.64 12.38 14.65
C ILE A 360 12.21 12.46 15.23
N PRO A 361 11.40 13.52 14.97
CA PRO A 361 10.05 13.59 15.53
C PRO A 361 9.15 12.48 15.02
N HIS A 362 9.29 12.07 13.75
CA HIS A 362 8.54 10.97 13.16
C HIS A 362 8.91 9.63 13.80
N ALA A 363 10.20 9.36 14.00
CA ALA A 363 10.67 8.15 14.67
C ALA A 363 10.16 8.05 16.11
N LYS A 364 10.21 9.15 16.87
CA LYS A 364 9.62 9.22 18.23
C LYS A 364 8.11 8.97 18.21
N ARG A 365 7.39 9.54 17.25
CA ARG A 365 5.95 9.32 17.07
C ARG A 365 5.64 7.87 16.74
N PHE A 366 6.37 7.24 15.82
CA PHE A 366 6.17 5.85 15.46
C PHE A 366 6.57 4.87 16.56
N ALA A 367 7.61 5.17 17.33
CA ALA A 367 7.91 4.43 18.55
C ALA A 367 6.72 4.44 19.50
N PHE A 368 6.07 5.60 19.71
CA PHE A 368 4.87 5.68 20.54
C PHE A 368 3.67 4.92 19.94
N VAL A 369 3.40 5.09 18.63
CA VAL A 369 2.29 4.38 17.95
C VAL A 369 2.46 2.86 18.02
N ASN A 370 3.65 2.34 17.73
CA ASN A 370 3.95 0.91 17.82
C ASN A 370 3.78 0.38 19.25
N ALA A 371 4.15 1.18 20.25
CA ALA A 371 3.98 0.82 21.66
C ALA A 371 2.50 0.73 22.05
N VAL A 372 1.68 1.68 21.62
CA VAL A 372 0.22 1.65 21.82
C VAL A 372 -0.39 0.46 21.11
N LEU A 373 0.00 0.17 19.86
CA LEU A 373 -0.47 -1.01 19.13
C LEU A 373 -0.08 -2.30 19.86
N ALA A 374 1.16 -2.44 20.33
CA ALA A 374 1.60 -3.59 21.10
C ALA A 374 0.79 -3.76 22.40
N LEU A 375 0.52 -2.65 23.11
CA LEU A 375 -0.33 -2.66 24.30
C LEU A 375 -1.76 -3.09 23.97
N THR A 376 -2.34 -2.60 22.87
CA THR A 376 -3.70 -3.02 22.45
C THR A 376 -3.77 -4.50 22.11
N LEU A 377 -2.75 -5.06 21.46
CA LEU A 377 -2.64 -6.49 21.24
C LEU A 377 -2.52 -7.27 22.56
N GLY A 378 -1.77 -6.75 23.54
CA GLY A 378 -1.66 -7.31 24.88
C GLY A 378 -3.01 -7.34 25.62
N GLY A 379 -3.77 -6.25 25.55
CA GLY A 379 -5.12 -6.18 26.11
C GLY A 379 -6.10 -7.16 25.42
N LEU A 380 -6.06 -7.23 24.09
CA LEU A 380 -6.84 -8.20 23.32
C LEU A 380 -6.47 -9.64 23.74
N MET A 381 -5.19 -9.91 23.98
CA MET A 381 -4.70 -11.22 24.42
C MET A 381 -5.11 -11.61 25.84
N ALA A 382 -5.27 -10.63 26.73
CA ALA A 382 -5.82 -10.84 28.05
C ALA A 382 -7.31 -11.23 27.98
N LEU A 383 -8.07 -10.59 27.09
CA LEU A 383 -9.51 -10.82 26.91
C LEU A 383 -9.84 -12.04 26.03
N TRP A 384 -8.88 -12.53 25.24
CA TRP A 384 -9.08 -13.58 24.24
C TRP A 384 -9.85 -14.82 24.74
N PRO A 385 -9.49 -15.44 25.89
CA PRO A 385 -10.20 -16.62 26.39
C PRO A 385 -11.66 -16.37 26.78
N ARG A 386 -12.06 -15.10 26.94
CA ARG A 386 -13.41 -14.70 27.34
C ARG A 386 -14.29 -14.26 26.17
N MET A 387 -13.74 -14.19 24.96
CA MET A 387 -14.53 -13.82 23.79
C MET A 387 -15.48 -14.96 23.42
N ARG A 388 -16.77 -14.65 23.25
CA ARG A 388 -17.84 -15.63 22.93
C ARG A 388 -17.58 -16.42 21.64
N SER A 389 -16.77 -15.88 20.73
CA SER A 389 -16.39 -16.51 19.48
C SER A 389 -15.30 -17.59 19.62
N VAL A 390 -14.70 -17.75 20.80
CA VAL A 390 -13.63 -18.71 21.07
C VAL A 390 -14.22 -19.92 21.79
N ALA A 391 -14.44 -21.01 21.06
CA ALA A 391 -15.09 -22.22 21.58
C ALA A 391 -14.18 -23.11 22.46
N ILE A 392 -12.86 -22.94 22.37
CA ILE A 392 -11.86 -23.77 23.08
C ILE A 392 -11.06 -22.86 24.00
N THR A 393 -11.07 -23.15 25.31
CA THR A 393 -10.28 -22.37 26.27
C THR A 393 -8.79 -22.62 26.05
N ASP A 394 -8.07 -21.55 25.74
CA ASP A 394 -6.64 -21.56 25.42
C ASP A 394 -5.80 -21.53 26.71
N ASP A 395 -5.64 -22.68 27.36
CA ASP A 395 -5.04 -22.76 28.71
C ASP A 395 -3.66 -23.45 28.74
N SER A 396 -2.92 -23.51 27.63
CA SER A 396 -1.59 -24.13 27.69
C SER A 396 -0.59 -23.25 28.46
N ILE A 397 0.10 -23.82 29.45
CA ILE A 397 1.09 -23.11 30.29
C ILE A 397 2.13 -22.39 29.42
N GLY A 398 2.57 -23.03 28.33
CA GLY A 398 3.52 -22.43 27.39
C GLY A 398 3.00 -21.15 26.73
N ARG A 399 1.71 -21.09 26.34
CA ARG A 399 1.11 -19.89 25.75
C ARG A 399 0.91 -18.78 26.78
N VAL A 400 0.55 -19.13 28.02
CA VAL A 400 0.46 -18.17 29.13
C VAL A 400 1.85 -17.58 29.42
N ALA A 401 2.88 -18.41 29.54
CA ALA A 401 4.26 -17.98 29.74
C ALA A 401 4.76 -17.09 28.59
N ALA A 402 4.46 -17.44 27.33
CA ALA A 402 4.81 -16.64 26.17
C ALA A 402 4.11 -15.26 26.15
N GLY A 403 2.81 -15.22 26.46
CA GLY A 403 2.06 -13.96 26.54
C GLY A 403 2.52 -13.06 27.68
N PHE A 404 2.82 -13.64 28.84
CA PHE A 404 3.44 -12.92 29.95
C PHE A 404 4.83 -12.38 29.57
N GLY A 405 5.67 -13.22 28.95
CA GLY A 405 6.99 -12.84 28.46
C GLY A 405 6.94 -11.71 27.45
N ALA A 406 5.99 -11.72 26.51
CA ALA A 406 5.78 -10.65 25.54
C ALA A 406 5.40 -9.31 26.21
N ASN A 407 4.50 -9.35 27.21
CA ASN A 407 4.12 -8.17 27.98
C ASN A 407 5.30 -7.62 28.82
N LEU A 408 6.05 -8.50 29.48
CA LEU A 408 7.23 -8.13 30.25
C LEU A 408 8.31 -7.51 29.34
N PHE A 409 8.53 -8.08 28.16
CA PHE A 409 9.45 -7.52 27.17
C PHE A 409 9.00 -6.12 26.72
N LEU A 410 7.71 -5.92 26.42
CA LEU A 410 7.16 -4.60 26.11
C LEU A 410 7.38 -3.61 27.26
N LEU A 411 7.16 -4.04 28.51
CA LEU A 411 7.38 -3.22 29.70
C LEU A 411 8.84 -2.78 29.83
N LEU A 412 9.79 -3.71 29.64
CA LEU A 412 11.23 -3.43 29.67
C LEU A 412 11.61 -2.40 28.59
N VAL A 413 11.09 -2.55 27.37
CA VAL A 413 11.30 -1.58 26.30
C VAL A 413 10.71 -0.22 26.66
N MET A 414 9.50 -0.16 27.23
CA MET A 414 8.90 1.12 27.64
C MET A 414 9.72 1.82 28.72
N LEU A 415 10.20 1.09 29.73
CA LEU A 415 11.06 1.63 30.78
C LEU A 415 12.39 2.14 30.22
N TRP A 416 12.98 1.40 29.28
CA TRP A 416 14.18 1.84 28.58
C TRP A 416 13.93 3.13 27.76
N CYS A 417 12.85 3.17 26.97
CA CYS A 417 12.44 4.36 26.22
C CYS A 417 12.16 5.56 27.14
N ALA A 418 11.48 5.35 28.28
CA ALA A 418 11.17 6.39 29.25
C ALA A 418 12.45 7.02 29.83
N ARG A 419 13.43 6.18 30.22
CA ARG A 419 14.74 6.65 30.71
C ARG A 419 15.52 7.42 29.65
N ARG A 420 15.50 6.95 28.40
CA ARG A 420 16.30 7.54 27.31
C ARG A 420 15.69 8.82 26.74
N LEU A 421 14.37 8.87 26.60
CA LEU A 421 13.66 10.02 26.01
C LEU A 421 13.24 11.07 27.06
N LYS A 422 13.25 10.73 28.36
CA LYS A 422 12.83 11.60 29.48
C LYS A 422 11.45 12.23 29.27
N ARG A 423 10.52 11.46 28.69
CA ARG A 423 9.14 11.90 28.41
C ARG A 423 8.15 11.19 29.32
N LEU A 424 7.30 11.95 29.99
CA LEU A 424 6.24 11.44 30.89
C LEU A 424 5.30 10.44 30.19
N THR A 425 5.04 10.63 28.90
CA THR A 425 4.16 9.76 28.11
C THR A 425 4.61 8.29 28.10
N TYR A 426 5.91 8.01 28.08
CA TYR A 426 6.42 6.63 28.13
C TYR A 426 6.35 6.03 29.53
N HIS A 427 6.44 6.86 30.59
CA HIS A 427 6.20 6.40 31.96
C HIS A 427 4.73 6.00 32.14
N ILE A 428 3.80 6.82 31.66
CA ILE A 428 2.37 6.51 31.68
C ILE A 428 2.09 5.23 30.88
N LEU A 429 2.70 5.09 29.69
CA LEU A 429 2.52 3.89 28.88
C LEU A 429 3.11 2.64 29.54
N ALA A 430 4.25 2.75 30.24
CA ALA A 430 4.80 1.66 31.04
C ALA A 430 3.84 1.23 32.16
N MET A 431 3.16 2.18 32.83
CA MET A 431 2.13 1.87 33.83
C MET A 431 0.94 1.14 33.21
N PHE A 432 0.48 1.55 32.03
CA PHE A 432 -0.58 0.82 31.32
C PHE A 432 -0.15 -0.59 30.90
N VAL A 433 1.09 -0.78 30.45
CA VAL A 433 1.63 -2.11 30.15
C VAL A 433 1.71 -2.95 31.43
N LEU A 434 2.10 -2.38 32.56
CA LEU A 434 2.10 -3.08 33.85
C LEU A 434 0.68 -3.53 34.24
N VAL A 435 -0.30 -2.64 34.15
CA VAL A 435 -1.71 -2.99 34.41
C VAL A 435 -2.20 -4.07 33.46
N SER A 436 -1.88 -3.97 32.16
CA SER A 436 -2.19 -4.99 31.16
C SER A 436 -1.54 -6.34 31.50
N THR A 437 -0.29 -6.33 31.98
CA THR A 437 0.46 -7.54 32.37
C THR A 437 -0.19 -8.21 33.58
N VAL A 438 -0.56 -7.44 34.60
CA VAL A 438 -1.27 -7.94 35.79
C VAL A 438 -2.65 -8.47 35.40
N GLY A 439 -3.41 -7.72 34.61
CA GLY A 439 -4.73 -8.13 34.11
C GLY A 439 -4.67 -9.42 33.28
N PHE A 440 -3.66 -9.57 32.42
CA PHE A 440 -3.40 -10.79 31.68
C PHE A 440 -3.21 -11.98 32.62
N MET A 441 -2.40 -11.85 33.68
CA MET A 441 -2.18 -12.91 34.65
C MET A 441 -3.44 -13.28 35.43
N ILE A 442 -4.19 -12.29 35.94
CA ILE A 442 -5.45 -12.54 36.66
C ILE A 442 -6.44 -13.31 35.78
N MET A 443 -6.62 -12.87 34.54
CA MET A 443 -7.58 -13.47 33.61
C MET A 443 -7.20 -14.89 33.21
N ARG A 444 -5.90 -15.18 33.08
CA ARG A 444 -5.36 -16.49 32.66
C ARG A 444 -5.15 -17.46 33.82
N ILE A 445 -5.02 -17.00 35.06
CA ILE A 445 -4.85 -17.87 36.24
C ILE A 445 -6.20 -18.37 36.80
N HIS A 446 -7.27 -17.59 36.67
CA HIS A 446 -8.61 -17.93 37.17
C HIS A 446 -9.13 -19.34 36.81
N PRO A 447 -8.89 -19.90 35.59
CA PRO A 447 -9.31 -21.26 35.27
C PRO A 447 -8.55 -22.34 36.07
N PHE A 448 -7.31 -22.06 36.47
CA PHE A 448 -6.48 -23.01 37.23
C PHE A 448 -6.86 -23.03 38.70
N THR A 449 -7.23 -21.89 39.28
CA THR A 449 -7.64 -21.82 40.70
C THR A 449 -8.92 -22.62 40.99
N LEU A 450 -9.79 -22.81 39.99
CA LEU A 450 -11.02 -23.62 40.12
C LEU A 450 -10.81 -25.12 39.92
N ARG A 451 -9.65 -25.56 39.41
CA ARG A 451 -9.33 -27.00 39.20
C ARG A 451 -8.54 -27.62 40.35
N PHE A 452 -7.96 -26.80 41.23
CA PHE A 452 -7.10 -27.24 42.33
C PHE A 452 -7.67 -26.94 43.73
N GLY A 453 -8.89 -26.38 43.82
CA GLY A 453 -9.67 -26.27 45.04
C GLY A 453 -10.99 -27.00 44.85
#